data_AF-A0A2K9P4L8-F1
#
_entry.id   AF-A0A2K9P4L8-F1
#
_cell.length_a   1.000
_cell.length_b   1.000
_cell.length_c   1.000
_cell.angle_alpha   90.00
_cell.angle_beta   90.00
_cell.angle_gamma   90.00
#
_symmetry.space_group_name_H-M   'P 1'
#
loop_
_entity.id
_entity.type
_entity.pdbx_description
1 polymer ?
#
loop_
_entity_poly.entity_id
_entity_poly.type
_entity_poly.pdbx_seq_one_letter_code
_entity_poly.pdbx_strand_id
1 'polypeptide(L)'
;MIKANAHKYSVSAMCKVLNIPRSTYYYKVKQKTEENGLTTDKTLETFHIDCLLSKKGCPYDNAAAEATFKIIKAKFVKGQNMKHWNNCNMNYRIV
;
A
#
# COMPACT_ATOMS: atom_id res chain seq x y z
N MET A 1 10.31 20.16 14.18
CA MET A 1 10.25 20.42 15.64
C MET A 1 9.98 19.15 16.46
N ILE A 2 8.83 18.48 16.33
CA ILE A 2 8.50 17.27 17.12
C ILE A 2 9.46 16.10 16.83
N LYS A 3 9.72 15.79 15.54
CA LYS A 3 10.59 14.67 15.13
C LYS A 3 12.02 14.78 15.70
N ALA A 4 12.57 15.98 15.80
CA ALA A 4 13.92 16.21 16.30
C ALA A 4 14.06 15.94 17.80
N ASN A 5 12.99 16.07 18.56
CA ASN A 5 12.96 15.90 20.01
C ASN A 5 12.30 14.58 20.45
N ALA A 6 11.90 13.73 19.50
CA ALA A 6 11.20 12.48 19.76
C ALA A 6 12.03 11.47 20.56
N HIS A 7 13.37 11.59 20.52
CA HIS A 7 14.28 10.79 21.32
C HIS A 7 14.31 11.17 22.81
N LYS A 8 13.86 12.39 23.15
CA LYS A 8 13.92 12.96 24.51
C LYS A 8 12.53 13.08 25.15
N TYR A 9 11.50 13.31 24.35
CA TYR A 9 10.12 13.46 24.86
C TYR A 9 9.14 12.64 24.03
N SER A 10 8.07 12.16 24.68
CA SER A 10 7.02 11.46 23.96
C SER A 10 6.35 12.38 22.95
N VAL A 11 6.17 11.88 21.72
CA VAL A 11 5.42 12.57 20.65
C VAL A 11 4.04 12.96 21.15
N SER A 12 3.42 12.09 21.95
CA SER A 12 2.13 12.31 22.57
C SER A 12 2.07 13.50 23.52
N ALA A 13 3.13 13.78 24.28
CA ALA A 13 3.20 14.95 25.15
C ALA A 13 3.49 16.23 24.36
N MET A 14 4.42 16.16 23.39
CA MET A 14 4.71 17.31 22.52
C MET A 14 3.49 17.76 21.72
N CYS A 15 2.71 16.82 21.15
CA CYS A 15 1.48 17.17 20.43
C CYS A 15 0.45 17.89 21.33
N LYS A 16 0.36 17.52 22.62
CA LYS A 16 -0.50 18.23 23.58
C LYS A 16 0.00 19.64 23.88
N VAL A 17 1.30 19.80 24.13
CA VAL A 17 1.92 21.11 24.47
C VAL A 17 1.83 22.09 23.31
N LEU A 18 2.05 21.62 22.08
CA LEU A 18 2.00 22.45 20.87
C LEU A 18 0.58 22.66 20.35
N ASN A 19 -0.43 22.06 21.00
CA ASN A 19 -1.83 22.06 20.58
C ASN A 19 -2.02 21.55 19.13
N ILE A 20 -1.36 20.44 18.79
CA ILE A 20 -1.42 19.81 17.46
C ILE A 20 -2.10 18.43 17.58
N PRO A 21 -3.07 18.11 16.72
CA PRO A 21 -3.64 16.76 16.66
C PRO A 21 -2.58 15.70 16.33
N ARG A 22 -2.60 14.58 17.06
CA ARG A 22 -1.66 13.47 16.80
C ARG A 22 -1.76 12.90 15.39
N SER A 23 -2.98 12.87 14.83
CA SER A 23 -3.22 12.43 13.45
C SER A 23 -2.39 13.22 12.44
N THR A 24 -2.31 14.54 12.61
CA THR A 24 -1.54 15.44 11.74
C THR A 24 -0.04 15.11 11.75
N TYR A 25 0.50 14.72 12.91
CA TYR A 25 1.91 14.31 13.02
C TYR A 25 2.17 13.02 12.24
N TYR A 26 1.41 11.96 12.51
CA TYR A 26 1.62 10.66 11.86
C TYR A 26 1.37 10.71 10.36
N TYR A 27 0.37 11.49 9.91
CA TYR A 27 0.10 11.70 8.50
C TYR A 27 1.30 12.32 7.77
N LYS A 28 1.88 13.39 8.33
CA LYS A 28 3.08 14.04 7.77
C LYS A 28 4.31 13.15 7.79
N VAL A 29 4.49 12.32 8.83
CA VAL A 29 5.60 11.36 8.91
C VAL A 29 5.45 10.28 7.85
N LYS A 30 4.24 9.77 7.64
CA LYS A 30 3.95 8.74 6.63
C LYS A 30 4.17 9.27 5.22
N GLN A 31 3.64 10.45 4.90
CA GLN A 31 3.92 11.12 3.64
C GLN A 31 5.43 11.21 3.41
N LYS A 32 6.20 11.75 4.37
CA LYS A 32 7.66 11.86 4.25
C LYS A 32 8.39 10.54 3.96
N THR A 33 7.88 9.42 4.45
CA THR A 33 8.46 8.10 4.16
C THR A 33 8.13 7.64 2.74
N GLU A 34 6.92 7.94 2.24
CA GLU A 34 6.47 7.59 0.89
C GLU A 34 7.14 8.47 -0.19
N GLU A 35 7.37 9.77 0.05
CA GLU A 35 8.15 10.66 -0.84
C GLU A 35 9.65 10.32 -0.82
N ASN A 36 10.15 9.77 0.29
CA ASN A 36 11.51 9.22 0.36
C ASN A 36 11.61 7.79 -0.23
N GLY A 37 10.65 7.37 -1.05
CA GLY A 37 10.50 6.07 -1.73
C GLY A 37 11.64 5.67 -2.68
N LEU A 38 12.85 6.18 -2.47
CA LEU A 38 14.08 5.85 -3.18
C LEU A 38 14.48 4.35 -3.07
N THR A 39 13.75 3.54 -2.29
CA THR A 39 14.06 2.12 -2.10
C THR A 39 13.44 1.22 -3.16
N THR A 40 12.28 1.56 -3.72
CA THR A 40 11.66 0.74 -4.77
C THR A 40 12.44 0.84 -6.07
N ASP A 41 12.84 2.04 -6.46
CA ASP A 41 13.55 2.28 -7.71
C ASP A 41 14.92 1.59 -7.73
N LYS A 42 15.68 1.69 -6.64
CA LYS A 42 17.00 1.05 -6.54
C LYS A 42 16.95 -0.47 -6.60
N THR A 43 15.93 -1.09 -5.99
CA THR A 43 15.76 -2.55 -6.08
C THR A 43 15.34 -2.98 -7.48
N LEU A 44 14.45 -2.22 -8.14
CA LEU A 44 14.00 -2.51 -9.50
C LEU A 44 15.14 -2.37 -10.52
N GLU A 45 15.98 -1.34 -10.37
CA GLU A 45 17.21 -1.16 -11.16
C GLU A 45 18.21 -2.29 -10.94
N THR A 46 18.40 -2.73 -9.68
CA THR A 46 19.34 -3.81 -9.34
C THR A 46 18.95 -5.15 -10.00
N PHE A 47 17.64 -5.40 -10.15
CA PHE A 47 17.13 -6.63 -10.75
C PHE A 47 16.73 -6.47 -12.23
N HIS A 48 17.04 -5.32 -12.85
CA HIS A 48 16.63 -4.99 -14.23
C HIS A 48 15.15 -5.26 -14.50
N ILE A 49 14.29 -4.93 -13.53
CA ILE A 49 12.85 -5.09 -13.67
C ILE A 49 12.30 -3.78 -14.23
N ASP A 50 11.94 -3.78 -15.51
CA ASP A 50 11.26 -2.66 -16.12
C ASP A 50 9.84 -2.56 -15.57
N CYS A 51 9.62 -1.61 -14.66
CA CYS A 51 8.29 -1.28 -14.20
C CYS A 51 7.52 -0.59 -15.32
N LEU A 52 6.69 -1.37 -16.03
CA LEU A 52 5.58 -0.84 -16.81
C LEU A 52 4.54 -0.30 -15.82
N LEU A 53 4.81 0.88 -15.25
CA LEU A 53 3.84 1.59 -14.44
C LEU A 53 2.66 1.93 -15.34
N SER A 54 1.57 1.18 -15.16
CA SER A 54 0.35 1.48 -15.87
C SER A 54 -0.14 2.88 -15.48
N LYS A 55 -0.64 3.62 -16.48
CA LYS A 55 -1.15 4.97 -16.28
C LYS A 55 -2.24 4.94 -15.20
N LYS A 56 -2.23 5.94 -14.32
CA LYS A 56 -3.26 6.13 -13.29
C LYS A 56 -4.64 6.15 -13.96
N GLY A 57 -5.45 5.12 -13.70
CA GLY A 57 -6.80 4.99 -14.26
C GLY A 57 -6.99 3.89 -15.30
N CYS A 58 -6.02 3.00 -15.54
CA CYS A 58 -6.26 1.79 -16.35
C CYS A 58 -7.01 0.73 -15.52
N PRO A 59 -8.29 0.43 -15.85
CA PRO A 59 -9.15 -0.40 -15.01
C PRO A 59 -8.80 -1.90 -15.04
N TYR A 60 -7.97 -2.35 -15.99
CA TYR A 60 -7.67 -3.76 -16.20
C TYR A 60 -6.45 -4.27 -15.42
N ASP A 61 -5.43 -3.43 -15.20
CA ASP A 61 -4.16 -3.87 -14.63
C ASP A 61 -4.25 -4.25 -13.14
N ASN A 62 -5.27 -3.72 -12.45
CA ASN A 62 -5.52 -4.01 -11.05
C ASN A 62 -6.63 -5.06 -10.84
N ALA A 63 -7.34 -5.49 -11.88
CA ALA A 63 -8.49 -6.40 -11.74
C ALA A 63 -8.10 -7.76 -11.13
N ALA A 64 -6.95 -8.31 -11.54
CA ALA A 64 -6.41 -9.55 -10.98
C ALA A 64 -6.04 -9.39 -9.48
N ALA A 65 -5.42 -8.25 -9.13
CA ALA A 65 -5.09 -7.93 -7.75
C ALA A 65 -6.35 -7.73 -6.90
N GLU A 66 -7.34 -6.98 -7.38
CA GLU A 66 -8.62 -6.74 -6.70
C GLU A 66 -9.41 -8.03 -6.46
N ALA A 67 -9.50 -8.89 -7.47
CA ALA A 67 -10.14 -10.21 -7.33
C ALA A 67 -9.44 -11.05 -6.23
N THR A 68 -8.12 -11.04 -6.22
CA THR A 68 -7.30 -11.78 -5.25
C THR A 68 -7.48 -11.22 -3.84
N PHE A 69 -7.43 -9.89 -3.66
CA PHE A 69 -7.67 -9.24 -2.37
C PHE A 69 -9.08 -9.48 -1.84
N LYS A 70 -10.08 -9.53 -2.73
CA LYS A 70 -11.46 -9.86 -2.37
C LYS A 70 -11.56 -11.29 -1.83
N ILE A 71 -10.87 -12.24 -2.45
CA ILE A 71 -10.80 -13.64 -1.99
C ILE A 71 -10.10 -13.73 -0.62
N ILE A 72 -8.95 -13.07 -0.47
CA ILE A 72 -8.20 -13.06 0.80
C ILE A 72 -9.07 -12.47 1.92
N LYS A 73 -9.72 -11.33 1.67
CA LYS A 73 -10.58 -10.67 2.67
C LYS A 73 -11.80 -11.53 3.03
N ALA A 74 -12.42 -12.20 2.07
CA ALA A 74 -13.55 -13.10 2.32
C ALA A 74 -13.14 -14.34 3.15
N LYS A 75 -11.99 -14.94 2.82
CA LYS A 75 -11.48 -16.13 3.51
C LYS A 75 -11.00 -15.83 4.93
N PHE A 76 -10.19 -14.79 5.12
CA PHE A 76 -9.50 -14.54 6.38
C PHE A 76 -10.26 -13.64 7.35
N VAL A 77 -11.06 -12.69 6.87
CA VAL A 77 -11.78 -11.76 7.75
C VAL A 77 -13.19 -12.25 8.05
N LYS A 78 -13.84 -12.90 7.08
CA LYS A 78 -15.24 -13.33 7.21
C LYS A 78 -15.42 -14.83 7.47
N GLY A 79 -14.35 -15.62 7.46
CA GLY A 79 -14.41 -17.08 7.67
C GLY A 79 -15.23 -17.83 6.62
N GLN A 80 -15.49 -17.21 5.45
CA GLN A 80 -16.33 -17.80 4.42
C GLN A 80 -15.49 -18.63 3.45
N ASN A 81 -15.79 -19.92 3.34
CA ASN A 81 -15.24 -20.78 2.29
C ASN A 81 -16.01 -20.51 0.98
N MET A 82 -15.36 -19.85 0.02
CA MET A 82 -15.93 -19.64 -1.33
C MET A 82 -16.12 -20.99 -2.02
N LYS A 83 -17.35 -21.27 -2.47
CA LYS A 83 -17.66 -22.49 -3.20
C LYS A 83 -17.32 -22.29 -4.69
N HIS A 84 -16.31 -23.04 -5.12
CA HIS A 84 -15.95 -23.35 -6.51
C HIS A 84 -15.29 -22.25 -7.36
N TRP A 85 -14.15 -22.60 -7.97
CA TRP A 85 -13.22 -21.73 -8.72
C TRP A 85 -13.24 -21.97 -10.24
N ASN A 86 -14.18 -22.76 -10.79
CA ASN A 86 -14.05 -23.27 -12.16
C ASN A 86 -14.92 -22.55 -13.20
N ASN A 87 -15.20 -21.25 -13.08
CA ASN A 87 -15.90 -20.52 -14.14
C ASN A 87 -15.19 -19.26 -14.64
N CYS A 88 -13.86 -19.23 -14.58
CA CYS A 88 -13.06 -18.30 -15.39
C CYS A 88 -12.47 -19.07 -16.56
N ASN A 89 -13.32 -19.46 -17.53
CA ASN A 89 -12.84 -19.89 -18.85
C ASN A 89 -12.37 -18.65 -19.61
N MET A 90 -11.15 -18.20 -19.34
CA MET A 90 -10.47 -17.25 -20.21
C MET A 90 -10.06 -18.01 -21.48
N ASN A 91 -10.92 -17.97 -22.50
CA ASN A 91 -10.53 -18.31 -23.86
C ASN A 91 -9.58 -17.22 -24.41
N TYR A 92 -8.32 -17.21 -23.96
CA TYR A 92 -7.26 -16.56 -24.74
C TYR A 92 -6.75 -17.57 -25.76
N ARG A 93 -7.28 -17.47 -26.98
CA ARG A 93 -6.65 -18.05 -28.16
C ARG A 93 -5.40 -17.22 -28.42
N ILE A 94 -4.24 -17.76 -28.07
CA ILE A 94 -2.95 -17.24 -28.53
C ILE A 94 -2.96 -17.43 -30.05
N VAL A 95 -2.97 -16.32 -30.78
CA VAL A 95 -2.58 -16.29 -32.19
C VAL A 95 -1.12 -15.85 -32.24
#